data_AF-A0A1G8LT65-F1
#
_entry.id   AF-A0A1G8LT65-F1
#
_cell.length_a   1.000
_cell.length_b   1.000
_cell.length_c   1.000
_cell.angle_alpha   90.00
_cell.angle_beta   90.00
_cell.angle_gamma   90.00
#
_symmetry.space_group_name_H-M   'P 1'
#
loop_
_entity.id
_entity.type
_entity.pdbx_description
1 polymer ?
#
loop_
_entity_poly.entity_id
_entity_poly.type
_entity_poly.pdbx_seq_one_letter_code
_entity_poly.pdbx_strand_id
1 'polypeptide(L)'
;MQAMKVLVKEAILRCGHDGKVENVPSQEWVRVAGSPVLVEADPVGRDISMCPNIGLNIKPCQKTLPVVKGYSVFIRIGGKRMCLDTVEGFTDGTPPGAVKYTVRRPGQEFVAAGS
;
A
#
# COMPACT_ATOMS: atom_id res chain seq x y z
N MET A 1 -18.35 -1.63 -13.88
CA MET A 1 -17.59 -0.80 -12.92
C MET A 1 -17.07 -1.72 -11.85
N GLN A 2 -15.75 -1.80 -11.66
CA GLN A 2 -15.17 -2.70 -10.67
C GLN A 2 -15.10 -1.97 -9.33
N ALA A 3 -15.74 -2.51 -8.29
CA ALA A 3 -15.71 -1.91 -6.96
C ALA A 3 -14.31 -2.09 -6.36
N MET A 4 -13.67 -0.98 -5.94
CA MET A 4 -12.31 -1.00 -5.39
C MET A 4 -12.37 -1.12 -3.87
N LYS A 5 -11.79 -2.17 -3.29
CA LYS A 5 -11.84 -2.42 -1.85
C LYS A 5 -11.01 -1.40 -1.08
N VAL A 6 -11.50 -0.99 0.08
CA VAL A 6 -10.76 -0.12 1.01
C VAL A 6 -9.63 -0.91 1.67
N LEU A 7 -8.44 -0.32 1.76
CA LEU A 7 -7.33 -0.92 2.48
C LEU A 7 -7.42 -0.68 3.99
N VAL A 8 -7.14 -1.74 4.74
CA VAL A 8 -6.95 -1.69 6.19
C VAL A 8 -5.54 -2.12 6.58
N LYS A 9 -5.18 -2.01 7.86
CA LYS A 9 -3.84 -2.35 8.37
C LYS A 9 -3.37 -3.76 7.97
N GLU A 10 -4.25 -4.75 7.97
CA GLU A 10 -3.93 -6.15 7.61
C GLU A 10 -3.87 -6.38 6.09
N ALA A 11 -3.98 -5.33 5.27
CA ALA A 11 -3.73 -5.44 3.85
C ALA A 11 -2.34 -6.05 3.59
N ILE A 12 -2.24 -6.89 2.56
CA ILE A 12 -0.96 -7.46 2.13
C ILE A 12 -0.48 -6.65 0.94
N LEU A 13 0.53 -5.82 1.15
CA LEU A 13 1.25 -5.13 0.10
C LEU A 13 2.60 -5.83 -0.13
N ARG A 14 2.99 -5.97 -1.40
CA ARG A 14 4.23 -6.65 -1.80
C ARG A 14 4.98 -5.82 -2.82
N CYS A 15 6.30 -5.81 -2.77
CA CYS A 15 7.07 -5.36 -3.92
C CYS A 15 6.95 -6.36 -5.09
N GLY A 16 7.37 -5.97 -6.29
CA GLY A 16 7.35 -6.83 -7.48
C GLY A 16 8.14 -8.13 -7.32
N HIS A 17 9.09 -8.17 -6.37
CA HIS A 17 9.86 -9.36 -6.01
C HIS A 17 9.28 -10.14 -4.82
N ASP A 18 8.08 -9.78 -4.37
CA ASP A 18 7.37 -10.42 -3.26
C ASP A 18 7.91 -10.16 -1.83
N GLY A 19 8.75 -9.15 -1.66
CA GLY A 19 9.06 -8.59 -0.34
C GLY A 19 7.81 -7.98 0.31
N LYS A 20 7.64 -8.17 1.62
CA LYS A 20 6.45 -7.75 2.40
C LYS A 20 6.60 -6.31 2.86
N VAL A 21 5.61 -5.47 2.54
CA VAL A 21 5.49 -4.11 3.05
C VAL A 21 4.83 -4.11 4.44
N GLU A 22 5.35 -3.32 5.36
CA GLU A 22 4.75 -3.10 6.68
C GLU A 22 3.77 -1.90 6.66
N ASN A 23 2.48 -2.16 6.87
CA ASN A 23 1.48 -1.10 6.96
C ASN A 23 1.48 -0.45 8.34
N VAL A 24 1.54 0.88 8.36
CA VAL A 24 1.46 1.67 9.58
C VAL A 24 0.41 2.77 9.37
N PRO A 25 -0.81 2.61 9.91
CA PRO A 25 -1.86 3.61 9.80
C PRO A 25 -1.44 4.91 10.51
N SER A 26 -1.66 6.07 9.89
CA SER A 26 -1.50 7.36 10.58
C SER A 26 -2.73 7.76 11.41
N GLN A 27 -3.78 6.96 11.34
CA GLN A 27 -5.04 7.13 12.06
C GLN A 27 -5.54 5.77 12.54
N GLU A 28 -6.20 5.70 13.70
CA GLU A 28 -6.74 4.45 14.25
C GLU A 28 -8.22 4.51 14.68
N TRP A 29 -8.94 5.58 14.32
CA TRP A 29 -10.30 5.87 14.78
C TRP A 29 -11.37 5.44 13.77
N VAL A 30 -11.06 5.46 12.48
CA VAL A 30 -11.92 4.85 11.44
C VAL A 30 -11.44 3.45 11.14
N ARG A 31 -12.32 2.47 11.36
CA ARG A 31 -12.00 1.04 11.29
C ARG A 31 -13.01 0.27 10.45
N VAL A 32 -12.56 -0.80 9.80
CA VAL A 32 -13.41 -1.82 9.17
C VAL A 32 -13.07 -3.15 9.80
N ALA A 33 -14.10 -3.86 10.30
CA ALA A 33 -13.93 -5.13 11.03
C ALA A 33 -12.89 -5.04 12.18
N GLY A 34 -12.84 -3.89 12.87
CA GLY A 34 -11.90 -3.65 13.97
C GLY A 34 -10.51 -3.17 13.54
N SER A 35 -10.18 -3.15 12.25
CA SER A 35 -8.88 -2.72 11.74
C SER A 35 -8.86 -1.28 11.21
N PRO A 36 -7.83 -0.47 11.56
CA PRO A 36 -7.66 0.87 11.01
C PRO A 36 -7.59 0.91 9.48
N VAL A 37 -8.35 1.83 8.88
CA VAL A 37 -8.27 2.13 7.44
C VAL A 37 -6.97 2.86 7.11
N LEU A 38 -6.31 2.50 6.02
CA LEU A 38 -5.14 3.21 5.52
C LEU A 38 -5.56 4.44 4.71
N VAL A 39 -4.89 5.56 4.94
CA VAL A 39 -5.13 6.86 4.27
C VAL A 39 -3.86 7.39 3.63
N GLU A 40 -3.97 8.40 2.78
CA GLU A 40 -2.83 9.15 2.28
C GLU A 40 -2.06 9.82 3.45
N ALA A 41 -0.75 9.65 3.61
CA ALA A 41 0.23 8.95 2.78
C ALA A 41 0.80 7.69 3.47
N ASP A 42 -0.03 6.95 4.24
CA ASP A 42 0.37 5.78 5.03
C ASP A 42 1.23 4.76 4.26
N PRO A 43 0.99 4.46 2.97
CA PRO A 43 1.83 3.52 2.22
C PRO A 43 3.23 4.05 1.84
N VAL A 44 3.56 5.31 2.11
CA VAL A 44 4.84 5.94 1.72
C VAL A 44 5.91 5.78 2.81
N GLY A 45 7.14 5.46 2.41
CA GLY A 45 8.29 5.29 3.31
C GLY A 45 8.22 4.07 4.23
N ARG A 46 7.34 3.11 3.92
CA ARG A 46 7.14 1.88 4.71
C ARG A 46 8.26 0.90 4.48
N ASP A 47 8.61 0.15 5.53
CA ASP A 47 9.59 -0.91 5.47
C ASP A 47 9.14 -2.05 4.57
N ILE A 48 10.10 -2.59 3.81
CA ILE A 48 9.94 -3.78 2.98
C ILE A 48 10.92 -4.83 3.49
N SER A 49 10.39 -5.97 3.92
CA SER A 49 11.16 -7.10 4.44
C SER A 49 11.11 -8.28 3.48
N MET A 50 12.06 -9.22 3.60
CA MET A 50 12.07 -10.49 2.85
C MET A 50 12.04 -10.32 1.33
N CYS A 51 12.60 -9.23 0.79
CA CYS A 51 12.77 -9.09 -0.65
C CYS A 51 13.90 -10.06 -1.11
N PRO A 52 13.62 -11.03 -2.00
CA PRO A 52 14.61 -12.01 -2.42
C PRO A 52 15.56 -11.49 -3.50
N ASN A 53 15.32 -10.28 -4.03
CA ASN A 53 16.15 -9.69 -5.09
C ASN A 53 17.47 -9.16 -4.52
N ILE A 54 18.41 -10.08 -4.28
CA ILE A 54 19.70 -9.84 -3.64
C ILE A 54 20.81 -10.24 -4.62
N GLY A 55 21.84 -9.40 -4.75
CA GLY A 55 22.99 -9.64 -5.62
C GLY A 55 24.04 -8.54 -5.49
N LEU A 56 25.24 -8.77 -6.05
CA LEU A 56 26.42 -7.90 -5.86
C LEU A 56 26.18 -6.42 -6.21
N ASN A 57 25.35 -6.16 -7.23
CA ASN A 57 24.99 -4.80 -7.71
C ASN A 57 23.49 -4.52 -7.60
N ILE A 58 22.78 -5.27 -6.75
CA ILE A 58 21.34 -5.16 -6.59
C ILE A 58 21.05 -4.64 -5.19
N LYS A 59 20.41 -3.47 -5.12
CA LYS A 59 19.79 -3.01 -3.89
C LYS A 59 18.43 -3.72 -3.73
N PRO A 60 18.23 -4.53 -2.68
CA PRO A 60 16.92 -5.11 -2.40
C PRO A 60 15.93 -4.01 -2.03
N CYS A 61 14.64 -4.25 -2.28
CA CYS A 61 13.58 -3.34 -1.86
C CYS A 61 13.56 -3.27 -0.33
N GLN A 62 13.76 -2.08 0.23
CA GLN A 62 13.76 -1.83 1.67
C GLN A 62 12.72 -0.80 2.06
N LYS A 63 12.38 0.13 1.16
CA LYS A 63 11.39 1.18 1.42
C LYS A 63 10.41 1.33 0.27
N THR A 64 9.16 1.63 0.59
CA THR A 64 8.21 2.19 -0.37
C THR A 64 8.52 3.66 -0.65
N LEU A 65 8.34 4.05 -1.91
CA LEU A 65 8.43 5.44 -2.39
C LEU A 65 7.01 6.00 -2.59
N PRO A 66 6.84 7.23 -3.14
CA PRO A 66 5.50 7.80 -3.32
C PRO A 66 4.54 6.88 -4.10
N VAL A 67 3.28 6.88 -3.66
CA VAL A 67 2.15 6.24 -4.34
C VAL A 67 1.88 6.97 -5.65
N VAL A 68 1.66 6.21 -6.74
CA VAL A 68 1.36 6.75 -8.07
C VAL A 68 -0.13 6.69 -8.42
N LYS A 69 -0.89 5.76 -7.83
CA LYS A 69 -2.35 5.64 -7.99
C LYS A 69 -2.97 4.86 -6.83
N GLY A 70 -4.31 4.83 -6.78
CA GLY A 70 -5.08 4.01 -5.84
C GLY A 70 -5.55 4.74 -4.58
N TYR A 71 -5.54 6.07 -4.59
CA TYR A 71 -6.26 6.86 -3.60
C TYR A 71 -7.69 7.13 -4.06
N SER A 72 -8.63 7.14 -3.12
CA SER A 72 -10.01 7.54 -3.37
C SER A 72 -10.07 8.98 -3.88
N VAL A 73 -10.89 9.21 -4.90
CA VAL A 73 -11.16 10.54 -5.46
C VAL A 73 -12.32 11.24 -4.75
N PHE A 74 -13.11 10.50 -3.97
CA PHE A 74 -14.33 11.00 -3.34
C PHE A 74 -14.25 10.96 -1.81
N ILE A 75 -13.88 9.81 -1.22
CA ILE A 75 -13.94 9.63 0.23
C ILE A 75 -12.62 10.01 0.89
N ARG A 76 -12.71 10.83 1.94
CA ARG A 76 -11.60 11.27 2.76
C ARG A 76 -11.88 10.99 4.24
N ILE A 77 -10.83 10.67 4.99
CA ILE A 77 -10.83 10.52 6.45
C ILE A 77 -9.84 11.54 7.01
N GLY A 78 -10.31 12.45 7.87
CA GLY A 78 -9.45 13.52 8.42
C GLY A 78 -8.79 14.37 7.32
N GLY A 79 -9.49 14.63 6.22
CA GLY A 79 -8.96 15.37 5.06
C GLY A 79 -8.08 14.57 4.10
N LYS A 80 -7.64 13.37 4.49
CA LYS A 80 -6.76 12.50 3.69
C LYS A 80 -7.57 11.51 2.86
N ARG A 81 -7.17 11.27 1.60
CA ARG A 81 -7.84 10.30 0.72
C ARG A 81 -7.66 8.88 1.27
N MET A 82 -8.69 8.05 1.20
CA MET A 82 -8.57 6.63 1.57
C MET A 82 -7.71 5.86 0.58
N CYS A 83 -6.96 4.88 1.06
CA CYS A 83 -6.23 3.94 0.20
C CYS A 83 -7.15 2.82 -0.30
N LEU A 84 -7.03 2.45 -1.58
CA LEU A 84 -7.82 1.41 -2.24
C LEU A 84 -6.94 0.22 -2.64
N ASP A 85 -7.54 -0.92 -2.96
CA ASP A 85 -6.86 -2.13 -3.46
C ASP A 85 -6.14 -1.96 -4.79
N THR A 86 -6.30 -0.80 -5.43
CA THR A 86 -5.55 -0.37 -6.60
C THR A 86 -4.27 0.42 -6.27
N VAL A 87 -3.91 0.57 -4.98
CA VAL A 87 -2.67 1.23 -4.57
C VAL A 87 -1.47 0.60 -5.25
N GLU A 88 -0.68 1.47 -5.86
CA GLU A 88 0.59 1.15 -6.50
C GLU A 88 1.55 2.32 -6.24
N GLY A 89 2.81 2.00 -5.96
CA GLY A 89 3.89 2.97 -5.82
C GLY A 89 5.23 2.34 -6.16
N PHE A 90 6.30 3.12 -6.19
CA PHE A 90 7.65 2.61 -6.45
C PHE A 90 8.31 2.08 -5.17
N THR A 91 9.38 1.32 -5.32
CA THR A 91 10.30 0.96 -4.24
C THR A 91 11.67 1.56 -4.50
N ASP A 92 12.52 1.52 -3.47
CA ASP A 92 13.89 2.01 -3.52
C ASP A 92 14.91 0.97 -4.03
N GLY A 93 14.43 -0.16 -4.59
CA GLY A 93 15.26 -1.23 -5.14
C GLY A 93 15.83 -0.92 -6.53
N THR A 94 16.89 -1.63 -6.92
CA THR A 94 17.55 -1.45 -8.24
C THR A 94 16.80 -2.19 -9.37
N PRO A 95 16.66 -1.60 -10.57
CA PRO A 95 16.97 -0.21 -10.92
C PRO A 95 16.06 0.80 -10.19
N PRO A 96 16.60 1.93 -9.68
CA PRO A 96 15.82 2.93 -8.97
C PRO A 96 14.62 3.40 -9.81
N GLY A 97 13.43 3.42 -9.20
CA GLY A 97 12.21 3.88 -9.86
C GLY A 97 11.61 2.92 -10.91
N ALA A 98 12.12 1.70 -11.04
CA ALA A 98 11.54 0.69 -11.93
C ALA A 98 10.66 -0.32 -11.17
N VAL A 99 11.04 -0.66 -9.95
CA VAL A 99 10.35 -1.68 -9.16
C VAL A 99 9.16 -1.07 -8.43
N LYS A 100 7.99 -1.70 -8.55
CA LYS A 100 6.76 -1.26 -7.93
C LYS A 100 6.37 -2.13 -6.74
N TYR A 101 5.57 -1.60 -5.84
CA TYR A 101 4.77 -2.38 -4.90
C TYR A 101 3.29 -2.24 -5.22
N THR A 102 2.54 -3.30 -4.96
CA THR A 102 1.10 -3.38 -5.20
C THR A 102 0.39 -4.08 -4.05
N VAL A 103 -0.93 -3.90 -3.99
CA VAL A 103 -1.79 -4.63 -3.07
C VAL A 103 -2.01 -6.04 -3.61
N ARG A 104 -1.77 -7.05 -2.78
CA ARG A 104 -2.16 -8.45 -3.02
C ARG A 104 -3.52 -8.76 -2.41
N ARG A 105 -3.80 -8.23 -1.22
CA ARG A 105 -5.08 -8.38 -0.51
C ARG A 105 -5.41 -7.10 0.24
N PRO A 106 -6.67 -6.62 0.21
CA PRO A 106 -7.08 -5.39 0.91
C PRO A 106 -7.16 -5.52 2.42
N GLY A 107 -7.13 -6.74 2.96
CA GLY A 107 -7.26 -7.03 4.40
C GLY A 107 -8.71 -7.17 4.88
N GLN A 108 -9.70 -6.86 4.03
CA GLN A 108 -11.13 -6.96 4.33
C GLN A 108 -11.96 -7.11 3.05
N GLU A 109 -13.19 -7.64 3.13
CA GLU A 109 -14.05 -7.91 1.96
C GLU A 109 -15.38 -7.12 1.94
N PHE A 110 -15.64 -6.30 2.96
CA PHE A 110 -16.94 -5.69 3.22
C PHE A 110 -17.13 -4.34 2.51
N VAL A 111 -16.12 -3.47 2.53
CA VAL A 111 -16.24 -2.07 2.10
C VAL A 111 -15.49 -1.84 0.80
N ALA A 112 -16.16 -1.24 -0.17
CA ALA A 112 -15.58 -0.80 -1.43
C ALA A 112 -15.95 0.66 -1.70
N ALA A 113 -15.07 1.38 -2.40
CA ALA A 113 -15.38 2.69 -2.95
C ALA A 113 -16.04 2.52 -4.32
N GLY A 114 -17.21 3.13 -4.49
CA GLY A 114 -17.82 3.35 -5.80
C GLY A 114 -17.10 4.47 -6.54
N SER A 115 -17.02 4.33 -7.86
CA SER A 115 -16.57 5.38 -8.79
C SER A 115 -17.75 6.23 -9.26
#